data_AF-A0A238BLZ4-F1
#
_entry.id   AF-A0A238BLZ4-F1
#
_cell.length_a   1.000
_cell.length_b   1.000
_cell.length_c   1.000
_cell.angle_alpha   90.00
_cell.angle_beta   90.00
_cell.angle_gamma   90.00
#
_symmetry.space_group_name_H-M   'P 1'
#
loop_
_entity.id
_entity.type
_entity.pdbx_description
1 polymer ?
#
loop_
_entity_poly.entity_id
_entity_poly.type
_entity_poly.pdbx_seq_one_letter_code
_entity_poly.pdbx_strand_id
1 'polypeptide(L)'
;DWEYLPLVDFGIRLLKTIPSKRLDLSHLPTKEVQNLRITYEEWNLSISPLQIICGFAALHILADGKCKEKLSDLISKALFGEIKPLGRTIHEILDELCINHLKSKGAVRIYFEENHLLAFDDELIEMVEKYYGTKYKKKSLDSEGRPKNGVVQTMCFQVNPNGQTLVNEMNKNIEEATRGNVKYVVRRDLPPKQQTRLTLVTSFDSTFYWKPSGRTMEVKIFFYDTYQKISHMRNAIKGYRCDGFLRTYLTRSGTRVVELDSEIECCKM
;
A
#
# COMPACT_ATOMS: atom_id res chain seq x y z
N ASP A 1 20.30 8.58 13.72
CA ASP A 1 18.88 8.99 13.81
C ASP A 1 18.14 8.59 12.55
N TRP A 2 17.15 7.71 12.68
CA TRP A 2 16.28 7.32 11.57
C TRP A 2 15.08 8.26 11.57
N GLU A 3 15.13 9.30 10.73
CA GLU A 3 14.15 10.40 10.69
C GLU A 3 12.70 9.92 10.56
N TYR A 4 12.47 8.76 9.94
CA TYR A 4 11.15 8.19 9.68
C TYR A 4 10.89 6.85 10.38
N LEU A 5 11.59 6.57 11.49
CA LEU A 5 11.27 5.43 12.35
C LEU A 5 9.77 5.35 12.75
N PRO A 6 9.08 6.48 13.02
CA PRO A 6 7.64 6.46 13.33
C PRO A 6 6.76 5.85 12.22
N LEU A 7 7.19 5.95 10.95
CA LEU A 7 6.46 5.36 9.82
C LEU A 7 6.54 3.84 9.82
N VAL A 8 7.68 3.28 10.25
CA VAL A 8 7.85 1.84 10.47
C VAL A 8 6.96 1.39 11.62
N ASP A 9 6.95 2.12 12.73
CA ASP A 9 6.09 1.83 13.88
C ASP A 9 4.60 1.92 13.54
N PHE A 10 4.21 2.85 12.68
CA PHE A 10 2.85 2.93 12.14
C PHE A 10 2.50 1.67 11.35
N GLY A 11 3.39 1.20 10.48
CA GLY A 11 3.23 -0.06 9.75
C GLY A 11 3.10 -1.28 10.68
N ILE A 12 3.99 -1.41 11.65
CA ILE A 12 3.95 -2.51 12.63
C ILE A 12 2.64 -2.48 13.43
N ARG A 13 2.18 -1.29 13.85
CA ARG A 13 0.88 -1.14 14.54
C ARG A 13 -0.27 -1.57 13.64
N LEU A 14 -0.28 -1.19 12.36
CA LEU A 14 -1.29 -1.66 11.42
C LEU A 14 -1.30 -3.19 11.30
N LEU A 15 -0.12 -3.82 11.13
CA LEU A 15 -0.02 -5.29 11.06
C LEU A 15 -0.57 -5.96 12.33
N LYS A 16 -0.34 -5.40 13.52
CA LYS A 16 -0.90 -5.91 14.77
C LYS A 16 -2.42 -5.77 14.88
N THR A 17 -3.01 -4.82 14.17
CA THR A 17 -4.48 -4.64 14.14
C THR A 17 -5.17 -5.50 13.09
N ILE A 18 -4.43 -6.05 12.12
CA ILE A 18 -4.99 -7.04 11.20
C ILE A 18 -5.32 -8.27 12.04
N PRO A 19 -6.59 -8.71 12.10
CA PRO A 19 -7.01 -9.76 13.02
C PRO A 19 -6.26 -11.07 12.73
N SER A 20 -5.29 -11.39 13.58
CA SER A 20 -4.73 -12.72 13.73
C SER A 20 -5.72 -13.54 14.54
N LYS A 21 -6.67 -14.21 13.87
CA LYS A 21 -7.56 -15.15 14.57
C LYS A 21 -6.89 -16.53 14.59
N ARG A 22 -6.30 -16.90 15.73
CA ARG A 22 -6.51 -18.25 16.26
C ARG A 22 -8.02 -18.42 16.39
N LEU A 23 -8.64 -19.05 15.41
CA LEU A 23 -10.06 -19.37 15.45
C LEU A 23 -10.27 -20.41 16.55
N ASP A 24 -10.80 -19.99 17.70
CA ASP A 24 -11.53 -20.90 18.57
C ASP A 24 -12.87 -21.19 17.89
N LEU A 25 -12.93 -22.34 17.21
CA LEU A 25 -14.06 -22.78 16.40
C LEU A 25 -15.29 -23.16 17.25
N SER A 26 -15.16 -23.20 18.58
CA SER A 26 -16.21 -23.69 19.48
C SER A 26 -17.39 -22.74 19.67
N HIS A 27 -17.27 -21.46 19.28
CA HIS A 27 -18.26 -20.42 19.58
C HIS A 27 -18.85 -19.68 18.38
N LEU A 28 -18.54 -20.09 17.14
CA LEU A 28 -19.08 -19.43 15.93
C LEU A 28 -20.06 -20.33 15.17
N PRO A 29 -21.27 -19.84 14.83
CA PRO A 29 -22.18 -20.55 13.95
C PRO A 29 -21.53 -20.84 12.59
N THR A 30 -21.69 -22.06 12.08
CA THR A 30 -21.02 -22.56 10.86
C THR A 30 -21.23 -21.67 9.62
N LYS A 31 -22.32 -20.88 9.58
CA LYS A 31 -22.63 -19.93 8.50
C LYS A 31 -21.85 -18.60 8.57
N GLU A 32 -21.40 -18.17 9.74
CA GLU A 32 -20.62 -16.93 9.89
C GLU A 32 -19.12 -17.15 9.59
N VAL A 33 -18.64 -18.38 9.78
CA VAL A 33 -17.26 -18.80 9.47
C VAL A 33 -16.93 -18.65 7.97
N GLN A 34 -17.92 -18.81 7.08
CA GLN A 34 -17.72 -18.67 5.63
C GLN A 34 -17.58 -17.22 5.15
N ASN A 35 -18.06 -16.23 5.93
CA ASN A 35 -18.11 -14.81 5.53
C ASN A 35 -17.08 -13.93 6.24
N LEU A 36 -16.35 -14.47 7.22
CA LEU A 36 -15.32 -13.73 7.93
C LEU A 36 -13.99 -13.86 7.18
N ARG A 37 -13.37 -12.71 6.90
CA ARG A 37 -11.99 -12.56 6.44
C ARG A 37 -11.05 -13.30 7.40
N ILE A 38 -10.78 -14.57 7.15
CA ILE A 38 -9.77 -15.30 7.92
C ILE A 38 -8.41 -14.88 7.36
N THR A 39 -7.77 -13.94 8.05
CA THR A 39 -6.33 -13.76 7.89
C THR A 39 -5.76 -14.83 8.82
N TYR A 40 -5.43 -16.01 8.29
CA TYR A 40 -4.89 -17.07 9.13
C TYR A 40 -3.53 -16.61 9.66
N GLU A 41 -3.18 -17.01 10.90
CA GLU A 41 -1.92 -16.59 11.54
C GLU A 41 -0.67 -16.91 10.69
N GLU A 42 -0.80 -17.86 9.77
CA GLU A 42 0.26 -18.40 8.91
C GLU A 42 0.30 -17.76 7.51
N TRP A 43 -0.44 -16.68 7.26
CA TRP A 43 -0.45 -16.01 5.96
C TRP A 43 0.72 -15.03 5.79
N ASN A 44 1.27 -15.00 4.58
CA ASN A 44 2.24 -13.98 4.18
C ASN A 44 1.55 -12.62 4.11
N LEU A 45 2.03 -11.66 4.90
CA LEU A 45 1.53 -10.29 4.93
C LEU A 45 2.59 -9.33 4.36
N SER A 46 2.14 -8.40 3.54
CA SER A 46 2.95 -7.29 3.05
C SER A 46 2.11 -6.03 3.03
N ILE A 47 2.66 -4.93 3.57
CA ILE A 47 2.03 -3.61 3.57
C ILE A 47 3.07 -2.55 3.19
N SER A 48 2.61 -1.46 2.58
CA SER A 48 3.42 -0.26 2.37
C SER A 48 2.84 0.88 3.23
N PRO A 49 3.41 1.15 4.42
CA PRO A 49 2.93 2.22 5.30
C PRO A 49 2.99 3.58 4.61
N LEU A 50 4.06 3.85 3.85
CA LEU A 50 4.20 5.09 3.08
C LEU A 50 3.05 5.26 2.08
N GLN A 51 2.72 4.19 1.32
CA GLN A 51 1.69 4.31 0.29
C GLN A 51 0.29 4.51 0.87
N ILE A 52 0.01 3.93 2.04
CA ILE A 52 -1.23 4.19 2.79
C ILE A 52 -1.32 5.69 3.14
N ILE A 53 -0.23 6.26 3.66
CA ILE A 53 -0.17 7.69 3.99
C ILE A 53 -0.28 8.58 2.75
N CYS A 54 0.32 8.20 1.61
CA CYS A 54 0.13 8.90 0.34
C CYS A 54 -1.35 8.96 -0.08
N GLY A 55 -2.10 7.87 0.11
CA GLY A 55 -3.54 7.85 -0.14
C GLY A 55 -4.32 8.82 0.74
N PHE A 56 -4.04 8.85 2.05
CA PHE A 56 -4.65 9.81 2.97
C PHE A 56 -4.23 11.25 2.70
N ALA A 57 -3.01 11.48 2.26
CA ALA A 57 -2.52 12.80 1.90
C ALA A 57 -3.15 13.33 0.60
N ALA A 58 -3.48 12.46 -0.37
CA ALA A 58 -4.29 12.86 -1.52
C ALA A 58 -5.70 13.29 -1.07
N LEU A 59 -6.33 12.57 -0.14
CA LEU A 59 -7.61 12.97 0.46
C LEU A 59 -7.50 14.27 1.28
N HIS A 60 -6.35 14.52 1.92
CA HIS A 60 -6.11 15.73 2.70
C HIS A 60 -6.19 17.01 1.85
N ILE A 61 -5.74 16.96 0.58
CA ILE A 61 -5.88 18.09 -0.35
C ILE A 61 -7.37 18.38 -0.61
N LEU A 62 -8.16 17.32 -0.78
CA LEU A 62 -9.59 17.40 -1.10
C LEU A 62 -10.50 17.63 0.12
N ALA A 63 -9.96 17.55 1.33
CA ALA A 63 -10.71 17.67 2.57
C ALA A 63 -10.74 19.11 3.08
N ASP A 64 -11.77 19.41 3.86
CA ASP A 64 -11.93 20.70 4.54
C ASP A 64 -12.33 20.54 6.02
N GLY A 65 -12.17 21.62 6.78
CA GLY A 65 -12.50 21.73 8.21
C GLY A 65 -11.91 20.60 9.06
N LYS A 66 -12.72 20.04 9.95
CA LYS A 66 -12.31 18.99 10.89
C LYS A 66 -11.77 17.72 10.22
N CYS A 67 -12.21 17.43 8.99
CA CYS A 67 -11.71 16.26 8.27
C CYS A 67 -10.25 16.46 7.86
N LYS A 68 -9.94 17.64 7.31
CA LYS A 68 -8.59 18.05 6.94
C LYS A 68 -7.64 18.03 8.13
N GLU A 69 -8.06 18.62 9.25
CA GLU A 69 -7.28 18.61 10.50
C GLU A 69 -6.95 17.19 10.96
N LYS A 70 -7.94 16.29 11.01
CA LYS A 70 -7.72 14.90 11.42
C LYS A 70 -6.80 14.13 10.47
N LEU A 71 -6.90 14.36 9.17
CA LEU A 71 -5.99 13.77 8.19
C LEU A 71 -4.56 14.31 8.38
N SER A 72 -4.41 15.61 8.59
CA SER A 72 -3.11 16.24 8.88
C SER A 72 -2.46 15.64 10.13
N ASP A 73 -3.22 15.53 11.23
CA ASP A 73 -2.74 14.94 12.49
C ASP A 73 -2.32 13.48 12.32
N LEU A 74 -3.10 12.69 11.58
CA LEU A 74 -2.80 11.29 11.29
C LEU A 74 -1.49 11.17 10.51
N ILE A 75 -1.34 11.95 9.43
CA ILE A 75 -0.16 11.92 8.58
C ILE A 75 1.07 12.39 9.36
N SER A 76 0.95 13.48 10.13
CA SER A 76 2.02 14.03 10.97
C SER A 76 2.47 13.01 12.02
N LYS A 77 1.53 12.38 12.75
CA LYS A 77 1.85 11.31 13.71
C LYS A 77 2.48 10.09 13.05
N ALA A 78 2.05 9.71 11.85
CA ALA A 78 2.62 8.57 11.13
C ALA A 78 4.04 8.83 10.65
N LEU A 79 4.34 10.04 10.17
CA LEU A 79 5.67 10.39 9.68
C LEU A 79 6.66 10.72 10.81
N PHE A 80 6.21 11.48 11.81
CA PHE A 80 7.10 12.10 12.81
C PHE A 80 6.87 11.58 14.23
N GLY A 81 5.85 10.76 14.46
CA GLY A 81 5.51 10.24 15.80
C GLY A 81 4.71 11.20 16.67
N GLU A 82 4.53 12.45 16.22
CA GLU A 82 3.87 13.53 16.95
C GLU A 82 3.15 14.49 15.98
N ILE A 83 2.26 15.33 16.50
CA ILE A 83 1.59 16.38 15.70
C ILE A 83 2.53 17.58 15.67
N LYS A 84 3.10 17.84 14.49
CA LYS A 84 3.97 19.00 14.26
C LYS A 84 3.42 19.92 13.18
N PRO A 85 3.51 21.25 13.37
CA PRO A 85 3.37 22.20 12.27
C PRO A 85 4.59 22.06 11.35
N LEU A 86 4.34 21.84 10.06
CA LEU A 86 5.40 21.58 9.09
C LEU A 86 5.72 22.86 8.32
N GLY A 87 7.00 23.23 8.28
CA GLY A 87 7.50 24.38 7.50
C GLY A 87 7.53 24.12 5.99
N ARG A 88 7.64 22.85 5.57
CA ARG A 88 7.33 22.36 4.21
C ARG A 88 5.93 21.78 4.19
N THR A 89 5.27 21.72 3.04
CA THR A 89 3.97 21.03 2.96
C THR A 89 4.16 19.52 3.13
N ILE A 90 3.21 18.83 3.79
CA ILE A 90 3.20 17.35 3.92
C ILE A 90 3.40 16.67 2.56
N HIS A 91 2.82 17.25 1.51
CA HIS A 91 2.86 16.72 0.15
C HIS A 91 4.26 16.75 -0.47
N GLU A 92 5.06 17.79 -0.19
CA GLU A 92 6.47 17.85 -0.63
C GLU A 92 7.33 16.79 0.06
N ILE A 93 7.13 16.59 1.37
CA ILE A 93 7.87 15.58 2.13
C ILE A 93 7.56 14.18 1.57
N LEU A 94 6.28 13.87 1.35
CA LEU A 94 5.88 12.57 0.79
C LEU A 94 6.38 12.37 -0.64
N ASP A 95 6.35 13.41 -1.47
CA ASP A 95 6.88 13.36 -2.84
C ASP A 95 8.38 13.09 -2.85
N GLU A 96 9.13 13.77 -1.98
CA GLU A 96 10.56 13.57 -1.77
C GLU A 96 10.84 12.12 -1.33
N LEU A 97 10.09 11.60 -0.36
CA LEU A 97 10.24 10.21 0.10
C LEU A 97 10.01 9.20 -1.04
N CYS A 98 8.93 9.34 -1.79
CA CYS A 98 8.62 8.43 -2.89
C CYS A 98 9.65 8.51 -4.03
N ILE A 99 10.02 9.71 -4.47
CA ILE A 99 10.93 9.89 -5.62
C ILE A 99 12.38 9.61 -5.22
N ASN A 100 12.86 10.17 -4.12
CA ASN A 100 14.28 10.08 -3.77
C ASN A 100 14.63 8.71 -3.22
N HIS A 101 13.77 8.11 -2.39
CA HIS A 101 14.05 6.83 -1.74
C HIS A 101 13.52 5.64 -2.51
N LEU A 102 12.25 5.67 -2.95
CA LEU A 102 11.64 4.49 -3.58
C LEU A 102 11.75 4.49 -5.12
N LYS A 103 12.19 5.60 -5.73
CA LYS A 103 12.22 5.80 -7.18
C LYS A 103 10.86 5.53 -7.86
N SER A 104 9.78 5.51 -7.09
CA SER A 104 8.42 5.17 -7.51
C SER A 104 7.40 5.85 -6.59
N LYS A 105 6.33 6.38 -7.18
CA LYS A 105 5.21 7.00 -6.43
C LYS A 105 4.09 5.99 -6.08
N GLY A 106 4.21 4.73 -6.54
CA GLY A 106 3.08 3.82 -6.59
C GLY A 106 1.90 4.40 -7.39
N ALA A 107 0.70 3.86 -7.15
CA ALA A 107 -0.53 4.41 -7.68
C ALA A 107 -1.48 4.80 -6.54
N VAL A 108 -2.13 5.95 -6.70
CA VAL A 108 -3.26 6.42 -5.88
C VAL A 108 -4.42 6.70 -6.81
N ARG A 109 -5.61 6.20 -6.47
CA ARG A 109 -6.86 6.45 -7.17
C ARG A 109 -7.98 6.73 -6.17
N ILE A 110 -8.74 7.77 -6.42
CA ILE A 110 -9.87 8.23 -5.62
C ILE A 110 -11.07 8.31 -6.56
N TYR A 111 -12.10 7.54 -6.24
CA TYR A 111 -13.34 7.48 -7.00
C TYR A 111 -14.46 8.09 -6.19
N PHE A 112 -15.08 9.15 -6.68
CA PHE A 112 -16.27 9.76 -6.08
C PHE A 112 -17.53 9.33 -6.82
N GLU A 113 -18.66 9.34 -6.12
CA GLU A 113 -19.97 9.22 -6.78
C GLU A 113 -20.14 10.35 -7.78
N GLU A 114 -20.53 10.00 -9.00
CA GLU A 114 -20.88 10.97 -10.03
C GLU A 114 -22.07 11.82 -9.59
N ASN A 115 -21.90 13.14 -9.66
CA ASN A 115 -22.97 14.10 -9.37
C ASN A 115 -22.90 15.24 -10.38
N HIS A 116 -23.88 15.30 -11.27
CA HIS A 116 -23.94 16.31 -12.34
C HIS A 116 -24.10 17.75 -11.83
N LEU A 117 -24.42 17.95 -10.55
CA LEU A 117 -24.56 19.26 -9.93
C LEU A 117 -23.29 19.74 -9.23
N LEU A 118 -22.28 18.86 -9.06
CA LEU A 118 -21.05 19.17 -8.34
C LEU A 118 -19.85 18.87 -9.23
N ALA A 119 -19.20 19.93 -9.71
CA ALA A 119 -17.90 19.82 -10.34
C ALA A 119 -16.80 19.76 -9.29
N PHE A 120 -15.67 19.12 -9.63
CA PHE A 120 -14.47 19.25 -8.82
C PHE A 120 -13.84 20.62 -9.00
N ASP A 121 -13.20 21.11 -7.95
CA ASP A 121 -12.34 22.27 -8.00
C ASP A 121 -11.06 21.95 -8.78
N ASP A 122 -10.86 22.59 -9.93
CA ASP A 122 -9.74 22.31 -10.84
C ASP A 122 -8.38 22.57 -10.18
N GLU A 123 -8.25 23.58 -9.30
CA GLU A 123 -6.98 23.87 -8.62
C GLU A 123 -6.61 22.73 -7.66
N LEU A 124 -7.59 22.18 -6.94
CA LEU A 124 -7.38 21.03 -6.07
C LEU A 124 -7.01 19.77 -6.87
N ILE A 125 -7.67 19.54 -8.02
CA ILE A 125 -7.34 18.40 -8.89
C ILE A 125 -5.92 18.52 -9.45
N GLU A 126 -5.52 19.69 -9.91
CA GLU A 126 -4.16 19.95 -10.39
C GLU A 126 -3.12 19.71 -9.29
N MET A 127 -3.42 20.14 -8.06
CA MET A 127 -2.55 19.89 -6.90
C MET A 127 -2.43 18.39 -6.59
N VAL A 128 -3.53 17.64 -6.60
CA VAL A 128 -3.49 16.18 -6.40
C VAL A 128 -2.68 15.49 -7.49
N GLU A 129 -2.89 15.83 -8.77
CA GLU A 129 -2.12 15.25 -9.88
C GLU A 129 -0.63 15.59 -9.81
N LYS A 130 -0.28 16.81 -9.39
CA LYS A 130 1.12 17.22 -9.22
C LYS A 130 1.87 16.28 -8.26
N TYR A 131 1.29 16.00 -7.10
CA TYR A 131 1.96 15.22 -6.06
C TYR A 131 1.75 13.71 -6.21
N TYR A 132 0.55 13.25 -6.56
CA TYR A 132 0.15 11.84 -6.53
C TYR A 132 -0.14 11.25 -7.92
N GLY A 133 -0.09 12.07 -8.97
CA GLY A 133 -0.23 11.63 -10.35
C GLY A 133 0.97 10.83 -10.84
N THR A 134 0.69 9.84 -11.69
CA THR A 134 1.72 9.06 -12.39
C THR A 134 2.15 9.79 -13.66
N LYS A 135 3.45 10.12 -13.81
CA LYS A 135 4.01 10.87 -14.96
C LYS A 135 3.77 10.27 -16.35
N TYR A 136 3.33 9.00 -16.43
CA TYR A 136 3.26 8.21 -17.66
C TYR A 136 1.97 8.35 -18.48
N LYS A 137 1.07 9.27 -18.12
CA LYS A 137 -0.16 9.45 -18.88
C LYS A 137 0.14 10.20 -20.19
N LYS A 138 0.13 9.48 -21.33
CA LYS A 138 -0.34 10.09 -22.58
C LYS A 138 -1.73 10.64 -22.27
N LYS A 139 -1.92 11.96 -22.37
CA LYS A 139 -3.19 12.63 -22.11
C LYS A 139 -4.25 12.13 -23.09
N SER A 140 -4.91 11.01 -22.75
CA SER A 140 -6.24 10.76 -23.26
C SER A 140 -7.16 11.58 -22.39
N LEU A 141 -7.79 12.58 -23.00
CA LEU A 141 -8.76 13.41 -22.33
C LEU A 141 -10.14 12.78 -22.51
N ASP A 142 -11.00 12.90 -21.50
CA ASP A 142 -12.42 12.62 -21.64
C ASP A 142 -13.10 13.76 -22.44
N SER A 143 -14.41 13.64 -22.63
CA SER A 143 -15.23 14.63 -23.34
C SER A 143 -15.17 16.03 -22.72
N GLU A 144 -14.69 16.15 -21.48
CA GLU A 144 -14.59 17.39 -20.72
C GLU A 144 -13.13 17.87 -20.61
N GLY A 145 -12.20 17.25 -21.33
CA GLY A 145 -10.80 17.68 -21.33
C GLY A 145 -10.00 17.21 -20.12
N ARG A 146 -10.53 16.29 -19.29
CA ARG A 146 -9.87 15.76 -18.08
C ARG A 146 -9.13 14.45 -18.36
N PRO A 147 -8.01 14.14 -17.69
CA PRO A 147 -7.28 12.90 -17.94
C PRO A 147 -8.15 11.68 -17.62
N LYS A 148 -8.43 10.82 -18.61
CA LYS A 148 -9.29 9.63 -18.49
C LYS A 148 -8.90 8.66 -17.38
N ASN A 149 -7.68 8.71 -16.87
CA ASN A 149 -7.20 7.86 -15.78
C ASN A 149 -6.55 8.69 -14.67
N GLY A 150 -7.16 9.83 -14.33
CA GLY A 150 -6.85 10.72 -13.21
C GLY A 150 -6.58 10.00 -11.87
N VAL A 151 -5.88 10.64 -10.93
CA VAL A 151 -5.89 10.25 -9.51
C VAL A 151 -7.32 10.36 -9.00
N VAL A 152 -8.01 11.46 -9.30
CA VAL A 152 -9.42 11.66 -8.96
C VAL A 152 -10.29 11.36 -10.16
N GLN A 153 -11.33 10.55 -9.99
CA GLN A 153 -12.28 10.17 -11.02
C GLN A 153 -13.70 10.11 -10.46
N THR A 154 -14.70 10.30 -11.31
CA THR A 154 -16.10 10.03 -10.98
C THR A 154 -16.50 8.62 -11.41
N MET A 155 -17.39 8.00 -10.65
CA MET A 155 -18.02 6.71 -10.96
C MET A 155 -19.46 6.72 -10.47
N CYS A 156 -20.37 6.08 -11.21
CA CYS A 156 -21.74 5.93 -10.76
C CYS A 156 -21.89 4.65 -9.89
N PHE A 157 -21.72 4.78 -8.57
CA PHE A 157 -21.99 3.69 -7.61
C PHE A 157 -23.48 3.41 -7.52
N GLN A 158 -24.35 4.40 -7.74
CA GLN A 158 -25.79 4.27 -7.53
C GLN A 158 -26.52 3.40 -8.56
N VAL A 159 -26.03 3.35 -9.81
CA VAL A 159 -26.70 2.67 -10.93
C VAL A 159 -26.04 1.32 -11.26
N ASN A 160 -25.14 0.84 -10.38
CA ASN A 160 -24.47 -0.44 -10.57
C ASN A 160 -24.89 -1.50 -9.52
N PRO A 161 -25.96 -2.28 -9.76
CA PRO A 161 -26.56 -3.14 -8.73
C PRO A 161 -25.67 -4.28 -8.25
N ASN A 162 -24.67 -4.72 -9.03
CA ASN A 162 -23.72 -5.76 -8.63
C ASN A 162 -22.28 -5.23 -8.43
N GLY A 163 -22.03 -3.96 -8.75
CA GLY A 163 -20.74 -3.27 -8.64
C GLY A 163 -19.59 -3.90 -9.46
N GLN A 164 -19.86 -4.92 -10.28
CA GLN A 164 -18.83 -5.71 -10.94
C GLN A 164 -18.11 -4.90 -12.03
N THR A 165 -18.85 -4.06 -12.76
CA THR A 165 -18.26 -3.15 -13.75
C THR A 165 -17.32 -2.15 -13.08
N LEU A 166 -17.71 -1.60 -11.92
CA LEU A 166 -16.88 -0.66 -11.15
C LEU A 166 -15.60 -1.34 -10.68
N VAL A 167 -15.69 -2.56 -10.13
CA VAL A 167 -14.51 -3.33 -9.72
C VAL A 167 -13.58 -3.59 -10.91
N ASN A 168 -14.11 -3.95 -12.07
CA ASN A 168 -13.30 -4.20 -13.26
C ASN A 168 -12.60 -2.91 -13.74
N GLU A 169 -13.30 -1.78 -13.71
CA GLU A 169 -12.76 -0.49 -14.10
C GLU A 169 -11.68 0.02 -13.14
N MET A 170 -11.94 -0.03 -11.83
CA MET A 170 -10.93 0.33 -10.80
C MET A 170 -9.67 -0.54 -10.93
N ASN A 171 -9.84 -1.85 -11.13
CA ASN A 171 -8.70 -2.75 -11.32
C ASN A 171 -7.92 -2.47 -12.60
N LYS A 172 -8.62 -2.19 -13.71
CA LYS A 172 -7.99 -1.78 -14.97
C LYS A 172 -7.20 -0.49 -14.79
N ASN A 173 -7.76 0.49 -14.08
CA ASN A 173 -7.11 1.78 -13.82
C ASN A 173 -5.81 1.61 -13.02
N ILE A 174 -5.79 0.72 -12.02
CA ILE A 174 -4.59 0.38 -11.25
C ILE A 174 -3.57 -0.40 -12.10
N GLU A 175 -4.04 -1.36 -12.90
CA GLU A 175 -3.19 -2.12 -13.82
C GLU A 175 -2.46 -1.17 -14.78
N GLU A 176 -3.17 -0.22 -15.39
CA GLU A 176 -2.58 0.81 -16.24
C GLU A 176 -1.60 1.72 -15.47
N ALA A 177 -1.97 2.14 -14.25
CA ALA A 177 -1.12 2.99 -13.41
C ALA A 177 0.20 2.33 -13.02
N THR A 178 0.18 1.00 -12.85
CA THR A 178 1.33 0.18 -12.43
C THR A 178 1.97 -0.58 -13.59
N ARG A 179 1.62 -0.24 -14.85
CA ARG A 179 2.14 -0.88 -16.07
C ARG A 179 1.96 -2.41 -16.10
N GLY A 180 0.90 -2.90 -15.49
CA GLY A 180 0.58 -4.32 -15.43
C GLY A 180 1.14 -5.06 -14.21
N ASN A 181 1.96 -4.40 -13.37
CA ASN A 181 2.62 -5.06 -12.24
C ASN A 181 1.65 -5.41 -11.10
N VAL A 182 0.58 -4.63 -10.93
CA VAL A 182 -0.44 -4.89 -9.90
C VAL A 182 -1.80 -5.04 -10.56
N LYS A 183 -2.48 -6.16 -10.25
CA LYS A 183 -3.82 -6.47 -10.76
C LYS A 183 -4.74 -6.92 -9.61
N TYR A 184 -6.04 -6.76 -9.81
CA TYR A 184 -7.08 -7.28 -8.89
C TYR A 184 -6.99 -6.75 -7.44
N VAL A 185 -6.61 -5.47 -7.28
CA VAL A 185 -6.56 -4.79 -5.97
C VAL A 185 -7.95 -4.63 -5.36
N VAL A 186 -8.95 -4.35 -6.19
CA VAL A 186 -10.35 -4.28 -5.75
C VAL A 186 -10.99 -5.65 -5.89
N ARG A 187 -11.50 -6.15 -4.77
CA ARG A 187 -12.09 -7.47 -4.65
C ARG A 187 -13.44 -7.57 -5.37
N ARG A 188 -13.62 -8.60 -6.19
CA ARG A 188 -14.89 -8.87 -6.90
C ARG A 188 -16.01 -9.31 -5.97
N ASP A 189 -15.66 -9.98 -4.87
CA ASP A 189 -16.62 -10.48 -3.88
C ASP A 189 -17.04 -9.41 -2.85
N LEU A 190 -16.37 -8.25 -2.84
CA LEU A 190 -16.71 -7.10 -2.01
C LEU A 190 -16.76 -5.81 -2.85
N PRO A 191 -17.67 -5.74 -3.83
CA PRO A 191 -17.77 -4.57 -4.67
C PRO A 191 -18.32 -3.36 -3.89
N PRO A 192 -18.02 -2.12 -4.34
CA PRO A 192 -18.73 -0.93 -3.88
C PRO A 192 -20.25 -1.10 -3.98
N LYS A 193 -20.99 -0.61 -2.98
CA LYS A 193 -22.45 -0.70 -2.92
C LYS A 193 -23.08 0.61 -3.37
N GLN A 194 -24.40 0.61 -3.59
CA GLN A 194 -25.18 1.79 -4.00
C GLN A 194 -25.00 3.03 -3.09
N GLN A 195 -24.71 2.81 -1.81
CA GLN A 195 -24.49 3.86 -0.81
C GLN A 195 -23.03 4.34 -0.76
N THR A 196 -22.11 3.71 -1.49
CA THR A 196 -20.74 4.18 -1.59
C THR A 196 -20.73 5.58 -2.20
N ARG A 197 -19.91 6.46 -1.63
CA ARG A 197 -19.71 7.84 -2.11
C ARG A 197 -18.26 8.14 -2.46
N LEU A 198 -17.34 7.37 -1.88
CA LEU A 198 -15.92 7.51 -2.06
C LEU A 198 -15.26 6.13 -1.98
N THR A 199 -14.32 5.85 -2.88
CA THR A 199 -13.40 4.72 -2.79
C THR A 199 -11.97 5.22 -2.97
N LEU A 200 -11.08 4.91 -2.03
CA LEU A 200 -9.64 5.14 -2.15
C LEU A 200 -8.95 3.80 -2.45
N VAL A 201 -8.17 3.76 -3.52
CA VAL A 201 -7.35 2.62 -3.88
C VAL A 201 -5.90 3.08 -3.98
N THR A 202 -5.02 2.38 -3.26
CA THR A 202 -3.59 2.62 -3.33
C THR A 202 -2.87 1.32 -3.64
N SER A 203 -1.88 1.36 -4.52
CA SER A 203 -0.99 0.24 -4.78
C SER A 203 0.45 0.70 -4.83
N PHE A 204 1.36 -0.18 -4.44
CA PHE A 204 2.79 0.05 -4.55
C PHE A 204 3.45 -1.24 -4.98
N ASP A 205 4.23 -1.13 -6.04
CA ASP A 205 5.11 -2.16 -6.54
C ASP A 205 6.52 -1.58 -6.67
N SER A 206 7.50 -2.37 -6.26
CA SER A 206 8.90 -2.06 -6.47
C SER A 206 9.68 -3.35 -6.57
N THR A 207 10.66 -3.35 -7.47
CA THR A 207 11.63 -4.44 -7.62
C THR A 207 12.96 -3.96 -7.10
N PHE A 208 13.45 -4.60 -6.06
CA PHE A 208 14.74 -4.30 -5.46
C PHE A 208 15.79 -5.29 -5.96
N TYR A 209 16.97 -4.78 -6.31
CA TYR A 209 18.11 -5.59 -6.67
C TYR A 209 19.12 -5.56 -5.52
N TRP A 210 19.54 -6.73 -5.06
CA TRP A 210 20.53 -6.84 -4.00
C TRP A 210 21.90 -6.46 -4.52
N LYS A 211 22.70 -5.82 -3.65
CA LYS A 211 24.12 -5.57 -3.85
C LYS A 211 24.92 -6.51 -2.97
N PRO A 212 25.04 -7.81 -3.33
CA PRO A 212 25.70 -8.79 -2.49
C PRO A 212 27.20 -8.45 -2.35
N SER A 213 27.75 -8.65 -1.15
CA SER A 213 29.18 -8.44 -0.89
C SER A 213 30.09 -9.53 -1.50
N GLY A 214 29.52 -10.62 -2.01
CA GLY A 214 30.24 -11.66 -2.72
C GLY A 214 29.40 -12.37 -3.77
N ARG A 215 29.91 -13.51 -4.26
CA ARG A 215 29.23 -14.25 -5.32
C ARG A 215 27.95 -14.89 -4.81
N THR A 216 26.87 -14.69 -5.55
CA THR A 216 25.58 -15.33 -5.30
C THR A 216 25.47 -16.63 -6.08
N MET A 217 24.93 -17.66 -5.44
CA MET A 217 24.67 -18.96 -6.06
C MET A 217 23.24 -19.39 -5.73
N GLU A 218 22.45 -19.74 -6.74
CA GLU A 218 21.15 -20.34 -6.53
C GLU A 218 21.33 -21.75 -5.95
N VAL A 219 20.63 -22.03 -4.85
CA VAL A 219 20.70 -23.29 -4.13
C VAL A 219 19.29 -23.75 -3.74
N LYS A 220 19.12 -25.06 -3.65
CA LYS A 220 17.89 -25.65 -3.09
C LYS A 220 18.01 -25.70 -1.57
N ILE A 221 17.06 -25.09 -0.87
CA ILE A 221 17.03 -25.04 0.60
C ILE A 221 15.74 -25.67 1.12
N PHE A 222 15.80 -26.23 2.33
CA PHE A 222 14.61 -26.71 3.03
C PHE A 222 14.02 -25.60 3.89
N PHE A 223 12.72 -25.39 3.77
CA PHE A 223 11.96 -24.41 4.53
C PHE A 223 10.85 -25.11 5.31
N TYR A 224 10.65 -24.69 6.56
CA TYR A 224 9.59 -25.19 7.41
C TYR A 224 8.51 -24.11 7.50
N ASP A 225 7.32 -24.40 6.99
CA ASP A 225 6.19 -23.47 7.03
C ASP A 225 5.68 -23.25 8.47
N THR A 226 5.92 -24.22 9.36
CA THR A 226 5.47 -24.19 10.74
C THR A 226 6.64 -24.14 11.73
N TYR A 227 6.40 -23.54 12.89
CA TYR A 227 7.37 -23.46 13.99
C TYR A 227 7.73 -24.83 14.60
N GLN A 228 6.94 -25.88 14.31
CA GLN A 228 7.17 -27.23 14.81
C GLN A 228 8.35 -27.94 14.14
N LYS A 229 8.86 -27.41 13.00
CA LYS A 229 10.06 -27.91 12.29
C LYS A 229 10.04 -29.41 12.00
N ILE A 230 8.89 -29.93 11.58
CA ILE A 230 8.69 -31.36 11.30
C ILE A 230 9.36 -31.72 9.96
N SER A 231 10.38 -32.59 10.01
CA SER A 231 11.25 -32.92 8.86
C SER A 231 10.51 -33.39 7.61
N HIS A 232 9.46 -34.20 7.75
CA HIS A 232 8.69 -34.70 6.61
C HIS A 232 7.67 -33.69 6.05
N MET A 233 7.44 -32.57 6.74
CA MET A 233 6.55 -31.48 6.31
C MET A 233 7.34 -30.30 5.72
N ARG A 234 8.66 -30.42 5.57
CA ARG A 234 9.49 -29.35 5.01
C ARG A 234 9.28 -29.23 3.50
N ASN A 235 9.19 -28.00 3.03
CA ASN A 235 9.18 -27.69 1.62
C ASN A 235 10.60 -27.50 1.11
N ALA A 236 10.82 -27.78 -0.17
CA ALA A 236 12.06 -27.42 -0.83
C ALA A 236 11.82 -26.16 -1.68
N ILE A 237 12.51 -25.08 -1.32
CA ILE A 237 12.42 -23.79 -2.02
C ILE A 237 13.75 -23.44 -2.67
N LYS A 238 13.70 -22.52 -3.63
CA LYS A 238 14.90 -21.89 -4.19
C LYS A 238 15.34 -20.77 -3.25
N GLY A 239 16.63 -20.76 -2.93
CA GLY A 239 17.27 -19.69 -2.18
C GLY A 239 18.56 -19.26 -2.87
N TYR A 240 19.13 -18.17 -2.39
CA TYR A 240 20.44 -17.71 -2.83
C TYR A 240 21.42 -17.80 -1.66
N ARG A 241 22.57 -18.46 -1.89
CA ARG A 241 23.71 -18.43 -0.98
C ARG A 241 24.64 -17.32 -1.41
N CYS A 242 25.08 -16.51 -0.46
CA CYS A 242 26.09 -15.48 -0.66
C CYS A 242 27.12 -15.59 0.46
N ASP A 243 28.40 -15.66 0.08
CA ASP A 243 29.50 -15.51 1.04
C ASP A 243 29.86 -14.02 1.09
N GLY A 244 29.98 -13.44 2.29
CA GLY A 244 30.33 -12.04 2.41
C GLY A 244 30.14 -11.46 3.81
N PHE A 245 30.52 -10.20 3.96
CA PHE A 245 30.29 -9.44 5.18
C PHE A 245 28.89 -8.84 5.13
N LEU A 246 28.07 -9.18 6.13
CA LEU A 246 26.72 -8.67 6.32
C LEU A 246 26.65 -8.07 7.72
N ARG A 247 25.99 -6.92 7.83
CA ARG A 247 25.70 -6.35 9.15
C ARG A 247 24.59 -7.19 9.79
N THR A 248 24.83 -7.60 11.03
CA THR A 248 23.88 -8.43 11.78
C THR A 248 23.84 -8.00 13.24
N TYR A 249 22.67 -8.17 13.87
CA TYR A 249 22.44 -7.93 15.27
C TYR A 249 21.66 -9.09 15.89
N LEU A 250 22.08 -9.55 17.07
CA LEU A 250 21.34 -10.56 17.85
C LEU A 250 20.58 -9.85 18.96
N THR A 251 19.25 -9.95 18.93
CA THR A 251 18.40 -9.35 19.96
C THR A 251 18.52 -10.14 21.28
N ARG A 252 18.07 -9.52 22.38
CA ARG A 252 17.99 -10.18 23.69
C ARG A 252 17.08 -11.41 23.69
N SER A 253 16.12 -11.49 22.75
CA SER A 253 15.22 -12.63 22.58
C SER A 253 15.82 -13.76 21.73
N GLY A 254 17.07 -13.64 21.29
CA GLY A 254 17.73 -14.63 20.43
C GLY A 254 17.36 -14.53 18.94
N THR A 255 16.63 -13.48 18.52
CA THR A 255 16.30 -13.23 17.13
C THR A 255 17.49 -12.57 16.43
N ARG A 256 17.94 -13.12 15.30
CA ARG A 256 19.00 -12.52 14.48
C ARG A 256 18.38 -11.63 13.40
N VAL A 257 18.75 -10.37 13.41
CA VAL A 257 18.46 -9.41 12.34
C VAL A 257 19.66 -9.34 11.41
N VAL A 258 19.42 -9.32 10.11
CA VAL A 258 20.43 -9.23 9.06
C VAL A 258 20.02 -8.08 8.14
N GLU A 259 20.96 -7.18 7.84
CA GLU A 259 20.78 -6.08 6.91
C GLU A 259 21.31 -6.49 5.54
N LEU A 260 20.48 -6.37 4.51
CA LEU A 260 20.80 -6.66 3.12
C LEU A 260 20.81 -5.35 2.31
N ASP A 261 21.97 -5.02 1.77
CA ASP A 261 22.15 -3.83 0.93
C ASP A 261 21.51 -4.04 -0.44
N SER A 262 20.81 -3.01 -0.93
CA SER A 262 20.31 -2.96 -2.30
C SER A 262 21.21 -2.10 -3.19
N GLU A 263 21.12 -2.28 -4.50
CA GLU A 263 21.77 -1.43 -5.50
C GLU A 263 21.24 0.01 -5.47
N ILE A 264 20.03 0.22 -4.95
CA ILE A 264 19.52 1.55 -4.62
C ILE A 264 20.16 1.94 -3.28
N GLU A 265 21.09 2.91 -3.31
CA GLU A 265 21.95 3.30 -2.18
C GLU A 265 21.20 3.57 -0.87
N CYS A 266 19.98 4.09 -0.96
CA CYS A 266 19.15 4.47 0.18
C CYS A 266 18.12 3.38 0.60
N CYS A 267 18.17 2.19 0.00
CA CYS A 267 17.27 1.08 0.33
C CYS A 267 18.03 -0.14 0.85
N LYS A 268 17.51 -0.71 1.93
CA LYS A 268 18.00 -1.94 2.57
C LYS A 268 16.81 -2.80 3.00
N MET A 269 17.04 -4.10 3.19
CA MET A 269 16.09 -5.04 3.79
C MET A 269 16.64 -5.64 5.08
#